data_AF-A0A7Y6DLY1-F1
#
_entry.id   AF-A0A7Y6DLY1-F1
#
_cell.length_a   1.000
_cell.length_b   1.000
_cell.length_c   1.000
_cell.angle_alpha   90.00
_cell.angle_beta   90.00
_cell.angle_gamma   90.00
#
_symmetry.space_group_name_H-M   'P 1'
#
loop_
_entity.id
_entity.type
_entity.pdbx_description
1 polymer ?
#
loop_
_entity_poly.entity_id
_entity_poly.type
_entity_poly.pdbx_seq_one_letter_code
_entity_poly.pdbx_strand_id
1 'polypeptide(L)'
;MNLASYMIFDGCRDDADLFVLVSNDSDFATMLAILSEELGKKWALLSPVERPNSRLLERNPAFIKQIRRGALMANQLPEEIRSPIHGVLRRPDTWRVNETGARRAPYPVAEASGGVLTL
;
A
#
# COMPACT_ATOMS: atom_id res chain seq x y z
N MET A 1 -9.24 -7.13 -5.50
CA MET A 1 -8.09 -6.96 -4.59
C MET A 1 -7.93 -8.23 -3.76
N ASN A 2 -6.81 -8.96 -3.86
CA ASN A 2 -6.71 -10.31 -3.29
C ASN A 2 -6.57 -10.34 -1.76
N LEU A 3 -5.93 -9.32 -1.16
CA LEU A 3 -5.73 -9.25 0.29
C LEU A 3 -7.06 -9.30 1.06
N ALA A 4 -8.09 -8.61 0.55
CA ALA A 4 -9.39 -8.58 1.19
C ALA A 4 -10.02 -9.97 1.31
N SER A 5 -9.94 -10.76 0.23
CA SER A 5 -10.48 -12.13 0.20
C SER A 5 -9.79 -13.04 1.22
N TYR A 6 -8.45 -12.97 1.30
CA TYR A 6 -7.71 -13.79 2.26
C TYR A 6 -7.96 -13.37 3.71
N MET A 7 -7.96 -12.08 4.03
CA MET A 7 -8.24 -11.63 5.40
C MET A 7 -9.63 -12.06 5.90
N ILE A 8 -10.66 -11.96 5.04
CA ILE A 8 -12.01 -12.44 5.39
C ILE A 8 -12.00 -13.95 5.58
N PHE A 9 -11.33 -14.68 4.68
CA PHE A 9 -11.27 -16.14 4.74
C PHE A 9 -10.57 -16.64 6.02
N ASP A 10 -9.43 -16.04 6.38
CA ASP A 10 -8.72 -16.31 7.63
C ASP A 10 -9.61 -15.96 8.84
N GLY A 11 -10.38 -14.86 8.75
CA GLY A 11 -11.38 -14.48 9.75
C GLY A 11 -12.48 -15.53 9.92
N CYS A 12 -12.99 -16.10 8.82
CA CYS A 12 -13.98 -17.17 8.84
C CYS A 12 -13.42 -18.47 9.46
N ARG A 13 -12.11 -18.70 9.34
CA ARG A 13 -11.42 -19.85 9.93
C ARG A 13 -11.01 -19.67 11.38
N ASP A 14 -11.11 -18.45 11.89
CA ASP A 14 -10.57 -18.07 13.19
C ASP A 14 -9.05 -18.31 13.30
N ASP A 15 -8.33 -18.12 12.19
CA ASP A 15 -6.88 -18.37 12.11
C ASP A 15 -6.04 -17.25 12.76
N ALA A 16 -6.68 -16.17 13.23
CA ALA A 16 -6.01 -15.06 13.91
C ALA A 16 -6.91 -14.31 14.90
N ASP A 17 -6.34 -13.96 16.05
CA ASP A 17 -6.99 -13.13 17.08
C ASP A 17 -7.01 -11.63 16.75
N LEU A 18 -6.04 -11.17 15.95
CA LEU A 18 -5.87 -9.77 15.56
C LEU A 18 -5.34 -9.67 14.14
N PHE A 19 -6.06 -8.94 13.30
CA PHE A 19 -5.67 -8.62 11.93
C PHE A 19 -4.97 -7.27 11.86
N VAL A 20 -3.88 -7.15 11.11
CA VAL A 20 -3.17 -5.88 10.95
C VAL A 20 -3.15 -5.49 9.48
N LEU A 21 -3.86 -4.41 9.15
CA LEU A 21 -3.85 -3.84 7.80
C LEU A 21 -2.69 -2.85 7.67
N VAL A 22 -1.80 -3.09 6.71
CA VAL A 22 -0.73 -2.16 6.33
C VAL A 22 -1.12 -1.48 5.03
N SER A 23 -1.92 -0.42 5.11
CA SER A 23 -2.39 0.30 3.93
C SER A 23 -2.94 1.68 4.27
N ASN A 24 -3.16 2.51 3.24
CA ASN A 24 -4.01 3.70 3.31
C ASN A 24 -5.14 3.67 2.26
N ASP A 25 -5.36 2.52 1.63
CA ASP A 25 -6.35 2.34 0.59
C ASP A 25 -7.76 2.23 1.21
N SER A 26 -8.65 3.14 0.86
CA SER A 26 -10.05 3.13 1.34
C SER A 26 -10.85 1.94 0.85
N ASP A 27 -10.41 1.25 -0.21
CA ASP A 27 -11.14 0.11 -0.78
C ASP A 27 -11.22 -1.06 0.21
N PHE A 28 -10.37 -1.07 1.25
CA PHE A 28 -10.45 -2.04 2.34
C PHE A 28 -11.58 -1.78 3.34
N ALA A 29 -12.24 -0.62 3.33
CA ALA A 29 -13.24 -0.27 4.34
C ALA A 29 -14.39 -1.29 4.41
N THR A 30 -14.85 -1.81 3.26
CA THR A 30 -15.89 -2.85 3.20
C THR A 30 -15.40 -4.18 3.77
N MET A 31 -14.17 -4.58 3.47
CA MET A 31 -13.58 -5.78 4.05
C MET A 31 -13.46 -5.67 5.57
N LEU A 32 -13.02 -4.52 6.07
CA LEU A 32 -12.88 -4.27 7.50
C LEU A 32 -14.23 -4.29 8.21
N ALA A 33 -15.28 -3.74 7.58
CA ALA A 33 -16.64 -3.84 8.10
C ALA A 33 -17.09 -5.30 8.26
N ILE A 34 -16.90 -6.15 7.24
CA ILE A 34 -17.20 -7.58 7.33
C ILE A 34 -16.40 -8.23 8.48
N LEU A 35 -15.10 -7.93 8.56
CA LEU A 35 -14.22 -8.55 9.55
C LEU A 35 -14.59 -8.17 10.99
N SER A 36 -14.93 -6.90 11.26
CA SER A 36 -15.28 -6.44 12.60
C SER A 36 -16.75 -6.62 12.96
N GLU A 37 -17.67 -6.29 12.04
CA GLU A 37 -19.12 -6.23 12.31
C GLU A 37 -19.77 -7.61 12.14
N GLU A 38 -19.37 -8.38 11.12
CA GLU A 38 -19.96 -9.70 10.85
C GLU A 38 -19.19 -10.85 11.52
N LEU A 39 -17.86 -10.81 11.49
CA LEU A 39 -17.01 -11.88 12.04
C LEU A 39 -16.53 -11.61 13.47
N GLY A 40 -16.80 -10.41 14.01
CA GLY A 40 -16.40 -10.03 15.38
C GLY A 40 -14.88 -9.98 15.60
N LYS A 41 -14.07 -9.92 14.54
CA LYS A 41 -12.61 -9.95 14.65
C LYS A 41 -12.05 -8.57 14.97
N LYS A 42 -11.02 -8.55 15.80
CA LYS A 42 -10.25 -7.33 16.08
C LYS A 42 -9.30 -7.07 14.92
N TRP A 43 -9.12 -5.79 14.60
CA TRP A 43 -8.14 -5.37 13.62
C TRP A 43 -7.46 -4.07 14.02
N ALA A 44 -6.29 -3.81 13.46
CA ALA A 44 -5.51 -2.60 13.66
C ALA A 44 -4.91 -2.08 12.37
N LEU A 45 -4.57 -0.79 12.35
CA LEU A 45 -4.03 -0.11 11.17
C LEU A 45 -2.56 0.28 11.37
N LEU A 46 -1.69 -0.15 10.47
CA LEU A 46 -0.35 0.41 10.31
C LEU A 46 -0.34 1.30 9.07
N SER A 47 -0.46 2.61 9.26
CA SER A 47 -0.55 3.54 8.14
C SER A 47 0.84 3.98 7.67
N PRO A 48 1.15 3.89 6.36
CA PRO A 48 2.40 4.41 5.80
C PRO A 48 2.37 5.95 5.62
N VAL A 49 1.22 6.59 5.83
CA VAL A 49 1.04 8.03 5.69
C VAL A 49 0.73 8.69 7.03
N GLU A 50 0.96 10.00 7.11
CA GLU A 50 0.70 10.78 8.33
C GLU A 50 -0.79 10.93 8.63
N ARG A 51 -1.63 10.99 7.60
CA ARG A 51 -3.09 11.13 7.73
C ARG A 51 -3.77 9.92 7.11
N PRO A 52 -4.15 8.91 7.92
CA PRO A 52 -4.87 7.76 7.42
C PRO A 52 -6.22 8.16 6.82
N ASN A 53 -6.70 7.39 5.85
CA ASN A 53 -7.98 7.62 5.20
C ASN A 53 -9.14 7.52 6.21
N SER A 54 -10.04 8.51 6.23
CA SER A 54 -11.15 8.56 7.18
C SER A 54 -12.07 7.34 7.10
N ARG A 55 -12.28 6.77 5.90
CA ARG A 55 -13.10 5.57 5.70
C ARG A 55 -12.55 4.34 6.42
N LEU A 56 -11.23 4.29 6.65
CA LEU A 56 -10.61 3.23 7.45
C LEU A 56 -10.75 3.53 8.95
N LEU A 57 -10.59 4.79 9.33
CA LEU A 57 -10.71 5.23 10.74
C LEU A 57 -12.13 5.05 11.28
N GLU A 58 -13.14 5.32 10.46
CA GLU A 58 -14.56 5.14 10.77
C GLU A 58 -14.92 3.69 11.13
N ARG A 59 -14.08 2.71 10.74
CA ARG A 59 -14.23 1.28 11.09
C ARG A 59 -13.67 0.92 12.46
N ASN A 60 -13.29 1.92 13.26
CA ASN A 60 -12.90 1.80 14.66
C ASN A 60 -11.82 0.73 14.93
N PRO A 61 -10.62 0.85 14.33
CA PRO A 61 -9.52 -0.07 14.60
C PRO A 61 -9.17 -0.10 16.10
N ALA A 62 -8.73 -1.26 16.59
CA ALA A 62 -8.27 -1.44 17.97
C ALA A 62 -7.11 -0.50 18.33
N PHE A 63 -6.22 -0.24 17.35
CA PHE A 63 -5.23 0.81 17.43
C PHE A 63 -4.75 1.21 16.03
N ILE A 64 -4.14 2.38 15.95
CA ILE A 64 -3.50 2.89 14.75
C ILE A 64 -2.05 3.22 15.10
N LYS A 65 -1.10 2.77 14.27
CA LYS A 65 0.29 3.23 14.34
C LYS A 65 0.73 3.75 12.99
N GLN A 66 1.44 4.88 13.01
CA GLN A 66 2.11 5.38 11.84
C GLN A 66 3.45 4.64 11.67
N ILE A 67 3.73 4.19 10.44
CA ILE A 67 5.05 3.65 10.11
C ILE A 67 6.03 4.83 10.05
N ARG A 68 7.11 4.74 10.83
CA ARG A 68 8.12 5.80 10.90
C ARG A 68 8.80 5.97 9.54
N ARG A 69 9.06 7.22 9.15
CA ARG A 69 9.78 7.56 7.90
C ARG A 69 11.10 6.79 7.77
N GLY A 70 11.87 6.69 8.84
CA GLY A 70 13.15 5.95 8.84
C GLY A 70 12.98 4.47 8.51
N ALA A 71 11.91 3.82 9.00
CA ALA A 71 11.62 2.43 8.68
C ALA A 71 11.25 2.28 7.20
N LEU A 72 10.46 3.18 6.63
CA LEU A 72 10.13 3.15 5.19
C LEU A 72 11.38 3.34 4.32
N MET A 73 12.27 4.28 4.68
CA MET A 73 13.50 4.54 3.92
C MET A 73 14.47 3.36 3.94
N ALA A 74 14.56 2.66 5.08
CA ALA A 74 15.40 1.46 5.20
C ALA A 74 14.88 0.24 4.44
N ASN A 75 13.59 0.24 4.06
CA ASN A 75 12.92 -0.86 3.36
C ASN A 75 12.59 -0.52 1.90
N GLN A 76 13.34 0.39 1.29
CA GLN A 76 13.26 0.61 -0.16
C GLN A 76 13.97 -0.52 -0.90
N LEU A 77 13.50 -0.84 -2.10
CA LEU A 77 14.23 -1.73 -2.99
C LEU A 77 15.57 -1.10 -3.39
N PRO A 78 16.59 -1.92 -3.72
CA PRO A 78 17.83 -1.42 -4.30
C PRO A 78 17.58 -0.59 -5.56
N GLU A 79 18.50 0.32 -5.87
CA GLU A 79 18.42 1.17 -7.06
C GLU A 79 18.41 0.36 -8.37
N GLU A 80 19.02 -0.82 -8.34
CA GLU A 80 19.05 -1.78 -9.44
C GLU A 80 18.59 -3.15 -8.95
N ILE A 81 17.58 -3.71 -9.62
CA ILE A 81 17.14 -5.08 -9.41
C ILE A 81 17.46 -5.87 -10.68
N ARG A 82 18.31 -6.90 -10.55
CA ARG A 82 18.63 -7.79 -11.68
C ARG A 82 17.53 -8.84 -11.83
N SER A 83 16.82 -8.80 -12.94
CA SER A 83 15.80 -9.77 -13.34
C SER A 83 16.34 -10.67 -14.45
N PRO A 84 16.23 -12.00 -14.33
CA PRO A 84 16.60 -12.93 -15.40
C PRO A 84 15.81 -12.73 -16.70
N ILE A 85 14.60 -12.21 -16.61
CA ILE A 85 13.67 -12.06 -17.74
C ILE A 85 13.69 -10.63 -18.30
N HIS A 86 13.84 -9.64 -17.42
CA HIS A 86 13.67 -8.23 -17.79
C HIS A 86 14.97 -7.41 -17.74
N GLY A 87 16.13 -8.05 -17.49
CA GLY A 87 17.41 -7.34 -17.38
C GLY A 87 17.50 -6.53 -16.08
N VAL A 88 18.02 -5.30 -16.14
CA VAL A 88 18.16 -4.44 -14.95
C VAL A 88 16.93 -3.55 -14.83
N LEU A 89 16.15 -3.74 -13.78
CA LEU A 89 15.03 -2.87 -13.43
C LEU A 89 15.54 -1.72 -12.56
N ARG A 90 15.15 -0.50 -12.91
CA ARG A 90 15.37 0.71 -12.13
C ARG A 90 14.03 1.37 -11.86
N ARG A 91 13.93 2.13 -10.76
CA ARG A 91 12.77 2.99 -10.57
C ARG A 91 12.76 4.10 -11.64
N PRO A 92 11.59 4.51 -12.14
CA PRO A 92 11.47 5.71 -12.97
C PRO A 92 12.07 6.94 -12.27
N ASP A 93 12.74 7.80 -13.02
CA ASP A 93 13.31 9.04 -12.46
C ASP A 93 12.25 9.95 -11.86
N THR A 94 11.01 9.87 -12.36
CA THR A 94 9.86 10.59 -11.81
C THR A 94 9.50 10.16 -10.38
N TRP A 95 9.92 8.97 -9.94
CA TRP A 95 9.71 8.49 -8.56
C TRP A 95 10.80 8.98 -7.61
N ARG A 96 11.86 9.64 -8.12
CA ARG A 96 12.84 10.34 -7.28
C ARG A 96 12.19 11.62 -6.77
N VAL A 97 11.78 11.62 -5.52
CA VAL A 97 11.25 12.82 -4.86
C VAL A 97 12.45 13.72 -4.50
N ASN A 98 12.48 14.95 -5.02
CA ASN A 98 13.38 15.99 -4.49
C ASN A 98 13.00 16.29 -3.04
N GLU A 99 13.97 16.62 -2.19
CA GLU A 99 13.85 16.80 -0.72
C GLU A 99 12.72 17.76 -0.26
N THR A 100 12.07 18.47 -1.18
CA THR A 100 11.03 19.48 -0.95
C THR A 100 9.58 18.95 -0.98
N GLY A 101 9.33 17.67 -1.34
CA GLY A 101 7.99 17.06 -1.21
C GLY A 101 6.89 17.61 -2.12
N ALA A 102 7.22 18.36 -3.18
CA ALA A 102 6.24 18.81 -4.17
C ALA A 102 5.91 17.68 -5.17
N ARG A 103 4.63 17.34 -5.33
CA ARG A 103 4.16 16.48 -6.44
C ARG A 103 4.37 17.22 -7.76
N ARG A 104 5.16 16.67 -8.68
CA ARG A 104 5.15 17.10 -10.09
C ARG A 104 3.84 16.63 -10.76
N ALA A 105 3.37 17.41 -11.73
CA ALA A 105 2.12 17.24 -12.47
C ALA A 105 1.92 15.80 -13.02
N PRO A 106 0.66 15.36 -13.23
CA PRO A 106 0.37 14.03 -13.75
C PRO A 106 1.07 13.78 -15.10
N TYR A 107 1.38 12.52 -15.34
CA TYR A 107 2.03 12.00 -16.56
C TYR A 107 1.32 12.56 -17.81
N PRO A 108 2.04 13.14 -18.79
CA PRO A 108 1.44 13.35 -20.10
C PRO A 108 1.14 11.96 -20.69
N VAL A 109 -0.11 11.75 -21.11
CA VAL A 109 -0.51 10.57 -21.87
C VAL A 109 0.39 10.54 -23.12
N ALA A 110 1.22 9.50 -23.25
CA ALA A 110 2.10 9.37 -24.40
C ALA A 110 1.22 9.16 -25.65
N GLU A 111 1.10 10.19 -26.49
CA GLU A 111 0.70 9.97 -27.87
C GLU A 111 1.76 9.09 -28.52
N ALA A 112 1.31 7.97 -29.11
CA ALA A 112 2.17 7.05 -29.81
C ALA A 112 2.89 7.78 -30.95
N SER A 113 4.19 8.02 -30.78
CA SER A 113 5.09 8.41 -31.85
C SER A 113 6.40 7.68 -31.61
N GLY A 114 6.73 6.81 -32.57
CA GLY A 114 7.75 5.79 -32.43
C GLY A 114 9.16 6.34 -32.21
N GLY A 115 9.97 5.54 -31.52
CA GLY A 115 11.40 5.74 -31.44
C GLY A 115 11.96 5.41 -30.06
N VAL A 116 12.69 4.30 -30.02
CA VAL A 116 13.63 3.88 -28.95
C VAL A 116 12.98 3.40 -27.64
N LEU A 117 12.88 2.07 -27.51
CA LEU A 117 12.61 1.40 -26.24
C LEU A 117 13.81 1.60 -25.30
N THR A 118 13.61 2.48 -24.32
CA THR A 118 14.39 2.51 -23.09
C THR A 118 13.46 1.98 -22.00
N LEU A 119 13.80 0.81 -21.45
CA LEU A 119 13.06 0.13 -20.38
C LEU A 119 13.33 0.78 -19.02
#